data_AF-A0A7J4R301-F1
#
_entry.id   AF-A0A7J4R301-F1
#
_cell.length_a   1.000
_cell.length_b   1.000
_cell.length_c   1.000
_cell.angle_alpha   90.00
_cell.angle_beta   90.00
_cell.angle_gamma   90.00
#
_symmetry.space_group_name_H-M   'P 1'
#
loop_
_entity.id
_entity.type
_entity.pdbx_description
1 polymer ?
#
loop_
_entity_poly.entity_id
_entity_poly.type
_entity_poly.pdbx_seq_one_letter_code
_entity_poly.pdbx_strand_id
1 'polypeptide(L)'
;MDRRFAIIGNRAPSSGKLNLNDLPGDGGRMDVLARAVNSALFISHGIRKDTQIVVHLMGGDIPRRVFFDGGELRGVRPDERSIAGHFKSVMKTPVPPIGHFTEVSKGIRQSGGGIHQTLMEWNMDGVESYVLDAGGSIFEGVDIAGKCGFVLSDDLDLDLGEVDFPLGSLSLGRTWLQGHSCISVIHHIIDSHIQ
;
A
#
# COMPACT_ATOMS: atom_id res chain seq x y z
N MET A 1 10.66 11.94 -7.71
CA MET A 1 11.10 10.52 -7.71
C MET A 1 9.88 9.70 -7.37
N ASP A 2 9.44 8.79 -8.24
CA ASP A 2 8.17 8.10 -8.01
C ASP A 2 8.33 7.01 -6.94
N ARG A 3 7.48 7.06 -5.93
CA ARG A 3 7.47 6.14 -4.78
C ARG A 3 6.20 5.32 -4.83
N ARG A 4 6.31 4.01 -4.77
CA ARG A 4 5.15 3.11 -4.71
C ARG A 4 5.20 2.29 -3.43
N PHE A 5 4.06 2.16 -2.80
CA PHE A 5 3.88 1.29 -1.65
C PHE A 5 2.83 0.23 -1.96
N ALA A 6 3.05 -0.98 -1.48
CA ALA A 6 2.09 -2.07 -1.52
C ALA A 6 1.95 -2.56 -0.09
N ILE A 7 0.72 -2.54 0.43
CA ILE A 7 0.42 -3.14 1.73
C ILE A 7 -0.61 -4.26 1.55
N ILE A 8 -0.34 -5.38 2.21
CA ILE A 8 -1.21 -6.56 2.18
C ILE A 8 -2.03 -6.62 3.46
N GLY A 9 -3.34 -6.47 3.32
CA GLY A 9 -4.31 -6.73 4.36
C GLY A 9 -4.78 -8.18 4.26
N ASN A 10 -4.12 -9.07 5.00
CA ASN A 10 -4.34 -10.52 4.95
C ASN A 10 -5.77 -10.88 5.33
N ARG A 11 -6.33 -10.19 6.33
CA ARG A 11 -7.69 -10.44 6.84
C ARG A 11 -8.70 -9.38 6.41
N ALA A 12 -8.26 -8.31 5.77
CA ALA A 12 -9.12 -7.20 5.40
C ALA A 12 -10.11 -7.66 4.31
N PRO A 13 -11.44 -7.62 4.56
CA PRO A 13 -12.41 -8.18 3.63
C PRO A 13 -12.38 -7.44 2.29
N SER A 14 -12.40 -8.21 1.20
CA SER A 14 -12.39 -7.66 -0.15
C SER A 14 -13.77 -7.20 -0.63
N SER A 15 -14.85 -7.56 0.05
CA SER A 15 -16.22 -7.21 -0.35
C SER A 15 -17.17 -7.20 0.85
N GLY A 16 -18.38 -6.68 0.64
CA GLY A 16 -19.43 -6.69 1.67
C GLY A 16 -19.50 -5.39 2.48
N LYS A 17 -19.91 -5.51 3.74
CA LYS A 17 -20.17 -4.36 4.62
C LYS A 17 -18.98 -4.12 5.55
N LEU A 18 -18.45 -2.90 5.54
CA LEU A 18 -17.46 -2.44 6.52
C LEU A 18 -18.13 -1.63 7.65
N ASN A 19 -17.92 -2.06 8.90
CA ASN A 19 -18.31 -1.32 10.09
C ASN A 19 -17.26 -0.27 10.44
N LEU A 20 -17.55 1.01 10.22
CA LEU A 20 -16.59 2.10 10.49
C LEU A 20 -16.36 2.34 12.00
N ASN A 21 -17.13 1.70 12.87
CA ASN A 21 -16.94 1.76 14.31
C ASN A 21 -16.10 0.59 14.84
N ASP A 22 -15.78 -0.40 13.99
CA ASP A 22 -14.91 -1.53 14.33
C ASP A 22 -14.00 -1.89 13.14
N LEU A 23 -13.04 -1.01 12.87
CA LEU A 23 -12.02 -1.23 11.84
C LEU A 23 -11.00 -2.34 12.20
N PRO A 24 -10.57 -2.49 13.47
CA PRO A 24 -9.60 -3.53 13.82
C PRO A 24 -10.19 -4.94 13.86
N GLY A 25 -11.42 -5.10 14.38
CA GLY A 25 -12.09 -6.39 14.54
C GLY A 25 -12.70 -6.87 13.22
N ASP A 26 -13.99 -6.61 13.02
CA ASP A 26 -14.75 -7.04 11.83
C ASP A 26 -14.17 -6.48 10.52
N GLY A 27 -13.48 -5.34 10.58
CA GLY A 27 -12.80 -4.75 9.44
C GLY A 27 -11.52 -5.50 9.01
N GLY A 28 -11.07 -6.51 9.75
CA GLY A 28 -9.88 -7.29 9.42
C GLY A 28 -8.62 -6.43 9.40
N ARG A 29 -8.43 -5.61 10.44
CA ARG A 29 -7.31 -4.65 10.57
C ARG A 29 -7.31 -3.54 9.51
N MET A 30 -8.48 -3.10 9.07
CA MET A 30 -8.63 -1.94 8.18
C MET A 30 -8.01 -0.65 8.77
N ASP A 31 -7.91 -0.55 10.10
CA ASP A 31 -7.20 0.55 10.79
C ASP A 31 -5.71 0.63 10.39
N VAL A 32 -5.05 -0.52 10.18
CA VAL A 32 -3.65 -0.59 9.76
C VAL A 32 -3.50 -0.10 8.33
N LEU A 33 -4.40 -0.53 7.44
CA LEU A 33 -4.40 -0.12 6.03
C LEU A 33 -4.71 1.36 5.87
N ALA A 34 -5.67 1.89 6.64
CA ALA A 34 -5.99 3.31 6.65
C ALA A 34 -4.80 4.17 7.12
N ARG A 35 -4.09 3.74 8.17
CA ARG A 35 -2.86 4.39 8.63
C ARG A 35 -1.74 4.32 7.60
N ALA A 36 -1.60 3.21 6.89
CA ALA A 36 -0.61 3.09 5.82
C ALA A 36 -0.90 4.07 4.66
N VAL A 37 -2.17 4.20 4.24
CA VAL A 37 -2.58 5.20 3.24
C VAL A 37 -2.32 6.62 3.74
N ASN A 38 -2.59 6.90 5.01
CA ASN A 38 -2.27 8.18 5.63
C ASN A 38 -0.77 8.49 5.49
N SER A 39 0.09 7.61 6.02
CA SER A 39 1.54 7.81 6.07
C SER A 39 2.18 7.87 4.68
N ALA A 40 1.63 7.15 3.69
CA ALA A 40 2.14 7.18 2.32
C ALA A 40 1.83 8.48 1.59
N LEU A 41 0.64 9.05 1.80
CA LEU A 41 0.16 10.11 0.92
C LEU A 41 0.17 11.50 1.55
N PHE A 42 -0.08 11.62 2.84
CA PHE A 42 -0.37 12.93 3.45
C PHE A 42 0.86 13.56 4.11
N ILE A 43 0.99 14.87 3.91
CA ILE A 43 1.97 15.75 4.55
C ILE A 43 1.24 16.93 5.18
N SER A 44 1.93 17.74 5.98
CA SER A 44 1.34 18.84 6.75
C SER A 44 0.43 19.76 5.93
N HIS A 45 0.81 20.06 4.69
CA HIS A 45 0.09 20.99 3.82
C HIS A 45 -0.32 20.37 2.47
N GLY A 46 -0.63 19.07 2.43
CA GLY A 46 -1.17 18.47 1.22
C GLY A 46 -0.92 16.98 1.08
N ILE A 47 -0.69 16.58 -0.17
CA ILE A 47 -0.56 15.19 -0.60
C ILE A 47 0.71 15.08 -1.44
N ARG A 48 1.52 14.05 -1.17
CA ARG A 48 2.70 13.69 -1.98
C ARG A 48 2.26 13.33 -3.40
N LYS A 49 2.62 14.18 -4.38
CA LYS A 49 2.17 14.04 -5.78
C LYS A 49 2.94 12.98 -6.58
N ASP A 50 4.05 12.54 -6.04
CA ASP A 50 4.97 11.54 -6.58
C ASP A 50 4.83 10.17 -5.88
N THR A 51 3.77 9.98 -5.08
CA THR A 51 3.58 8.75 -4.30
C THR A 51 2.27 8.05 -4.64
N GLN A 52 2.32 6.73 -4.76
CA GLN A 52 1.19 5.84 -4.94
C GLN A 52 1.19 4.75 -3.85
N ILE A 53 0.01 4.31 -3.43
CA ILE A 53 -0.13 3.13 -2.56
C ILE A 53 -1.21 2.19 -3.09
N VAL A 54 -0.87 0.90 -3.14
CA VAL A 54 -1.77 -0.20 -3.50
C VAL A 54 -2.08 -0.99 -2.23
N VAL A 55 -3.36 -1.02 -1.88
CA VAL A 55 -3.85 -1.79 -0.73
C VAL A 55 -4.49 -3.08 -1.25
N HIS A 56 -3.98 -4.22 -0.78
CA HIS A 56 -4.47 -5.54 -1.15
C HIS A 56 -5.42 -6.03 -0.05
N LEU A 57 -6.69 -6.19 -0.38
CA LEU A 57 -7.73 -6.74 0.48
C LEU A 57 -7.83 -8.23 0.16
N MET A 58 -7.20 -9.06 1.01
CA MET A 58 -7.06 -10.51 0.80
C MET A 58 -8.08 -11.33 1.61
N GLY A 59 -8.87 -10.69 2.46
CA GLY A 59 -9.91 -11.37 3.23
C GLY A 59 -11.10 -11.78 2.36
N GLY A 60 -11.48 -13.05 2.42
CA GLY A 60 -12.57 -13.65 1.66
C GLY A 60 -12.10 -14.40 0.42
N ASP A 61 -13.03 -14.73 -0.48
CA ASP A 61 -12.74 -15.66 -1.59
C ASP A 61 -12.03 -15.01 -2.78
N ILE A 62 -12.29 -13.72 -3.04
CA ILE A 62 -11.80 -13.01 -4.23
C ILE A 62 -10.95 -11.82 -3.79
N PRO A 63 -9.62 -11.84 -4.04
CA PRO A 63 -8.74 -10.71 -3.74
C PRO A 63 -9.10 -9.44 -4.50
N ARG A 64 -8.99 -8.28 -3.83
CA ARG A 64 -9.19 -6.95 -4.43
C ARG A 64 -7.99 -6.05 -4.16
N ARG A 65 -7.58 -5.29 -5.17
CA ARG A 65 -6.57 -4.23 -5.06
C ARG A 65 -7.23 -2.88 -5.17
N VAL A 66 -6.86 -1.95 -4.29
CA VAL A 66 -7.32 -0.56 -4.30
C VAL A 66 -6.10 0.35 -4.40
N PHE A 67 -6.07 1.18 -5.42
CA PHE A 67 -4.96 2.04 -5.78
C PHE A 67 -5.30 3.46 -5.38
N PHE A 68 -4.39 4.12 -4.68
CA PHE A 68 -4.46 5.54 -4.37
C PHE A 68 -3.28 6.24 -5.03
N ASP A 69 -3.58 7.20 -5.90
CA ASP A 69 -2.58 7.99 -6.63
C ASP A 69 -2.53 9.41 -6.07
N GLY A 70 -1.44 9.76 -5.38
CA GLY A 70 -1.30 11.07 -4.75
C GLY A 70 -1.27 12.25 -5.74
N GLY A 71 -0.84 12.02 -6.99
CA GLY A 71 -0.88 12.98 -8.09
C GLY A 71 -2.32 13.45 -8.35
N GLU A 72 -3.23 12.50 -8.45
CA GLU A 72 -4.62 12.72 -8.82
C GLU A 72 -5.56 12.91 -7.62
N LEU A 73 -5.25 12.34 -6.45
CA LEU A 73 -6.17 12.19 -5.32
C LEU A 73 -6.88 13.50 -4.94
N ARG A 74 -8.21 13.44 -4.82
CA ARG A 74 -9.05 14.54 -4.31
C ARG A 74 -10.14 14.00 -3.39
N GLY A 75 -10.56 14.81 -2.41
CA GLY A 75 -11.70 14.51 -1.55
C GLY A 75 -11.45 13.50 -0.42
N VAL A 76 -10.21 13.04 -0.25
CA VAL A 76 -9.81 12.15 0.85
C VAL A 76 -9.24 12.97 2.00
N ARG A 77 -9.73 12.76 3.22
CA ARG A 77 -9.17 13.35 4.44
C ARG A 77 -8.20 12.37 5.10
N PRO A 78 -7.15 12.86 5.78
CA PRO A 78 -6.11 12.00 6.33
C PRO A 78 -6.57 11.12 7.50
N ASP A 79 -7.70 11.41 8.16
CA ASP A 79 -8.14 10.61 9.31
C ASP A 79 -8.58 9.20 8.90
N GLU A 80 -8.33 8.23 9.79
CA GLU A 80 -8.57 6.80 9.53
C GLU A 80 -10.01 6.50 9.10
N ARG A 81 -10.99 7.17 9.74
CA ARG A 81 -12.41 6.94 9.46
C ARG A 81 -12.78 7.40 8.05
N SER A 82 -12.29 8.57 7.62
CA SER A 82 -12.51 9.07 6.27
C SER A 82 -11.88 8.15 5.22
N ILE A 83 -10.63 7.71 5.44
CA ILE A 83 -9.96 6.76 4.54
C ILE A 83 -10.72 5.42 4.48
N ALA A 84 -11.10 4.85 5.63
CA ALA A 84 -11.93 3.65 5.71
C ALA A 84 -13.30 3.80 5.01
N GLY A 85 -13.84 5.03 4.97
CA GLY A 85 -15.05 5.36 4.21
C GLY A 85 -14.91 5.08 2.71
N HIS A 86 -13.73 5.30 2.12
CA HIS A 86 -13.48 4.98 0.71
C HIS A 86 -13.46 3.47 0.50
N PHE A 87 -12.79 2.69 1.35
CA PHE A 87 -12.83 1.22 1.29
C PHE A 87 -14.26 0.69 1.44
N LYS A 88 -15.05 1.23 2.37
CA LYS A 88 -16.47 0.91 2.52
C LYS A 88 -17.28 1.16 1.25
N SER A 89 -16.95 2.20 0.48
CA SER A 89 -17.61 2.48 -0.80
C SER A 89 -17.19 1.45 -1.85
N VAL A 90 -15.88 1.22 -1.97
CA VAL A 90 -15.28 0.24 -2.89
C VAL A 90 -15.90 -1.14 -2.69
N MET A 91 -15.92 -1.66 -1.46
CA MET A 91 -16.38 -3.02 -1.11
C MET A 91 -17.85 -3.31 -1.45
N LYS A 92 -18.66 -2.28 -1.71
CA LYS A 92 -20.05 -2.43 -2.18
C LYS A 92 -20.15 -2.75 -3.68
N THR A 93 -19.07 -2.53 -4.42
CA THR A 93 -19.00 -2.79 -5.85
C THR A 93 -18.41 -4.17 -6.13
N PRO A 94 -18.79 -4.84 -7.23
CA PRO A 94 -18.16 -6.08 -7.66
C PRO A 94 -16.64 -5.90 -7.84
N VAL A 95 -15.87 -6.94 -7.51
CA VAL A 95 -14.42 -6.96 -7.79
C VAL A 95 -14.23 -7.02 -9.31
N PRO A 96 -13.51 -6.07 -9.93
CA PRO A 96 -13.23 -6.15 -11.36
C PRO A 96 -12.34 -7.36 -11.71
N PRO A 97 -12.36 -7.84 -12.97
CA PRO A 97 -11.40 -8.82 -13.45
C PRO A 97 -9.95 -8.34 -13.27
N ILE A 98 -9.02 -9.29 -13.15
CA ILE A 98 -7.57 -8.99 -13.12
C ILE A 98 -7.17 -8.23 -14.38
N GLY A 99 -6.38 -7.17 -14.22
CA GLY A 99 -5.92 -6.31 -15.31
C GLY A 99 -6.95 -5.29 -15.79
N HIS A 100 -8.21 -5.36 -15.32
CA HIS A 100 -9.22 -4.34 -15.59
C HIS A 100 -9.26 -3.35 -14.43
N PHE A 101 -8.93 -2.09 -14.71
CA PHE A 101 -8.94 -1.01 -13.73
C PHE A 101 -10.23 -0.21 -13.84
N THR A 102 -10.92 -0.04 -12.71
CA THR A 102 -12.11 0.82 -12.64
C THR A 102 -11.85 2.00 -11.70
N GLU A 103 -12.26 3.20 -12.13
CA GLU A 103 -12.20 4.38 -11.27
C GLU A 103 -13.33 4.33 -10.24
N VAL A 104 -12.98 4.58 -8.97
CA VAL A 104 -13.92 4.68 -7.85
C VAL A 104 -14.25 6.15 -7.59
N SER A 105 -13.19 6.97 -7.59
CA SER A 105 -13.24 8.42 -7.49
C SER A 105 -11.88 8.97 -7.94
N LYS A 106 -11.75 10.28 -8.08
CA LYS A 106 -10.51 10.89 -8.58
C LYS A 106 -9.26 10.50 -7.77
N GLY A 107 -8.33 9.80 -8.43
CA GLY A 107 -7.11 9.25 -7.83
C GLY A 107 -7.32 7.98 -6.98
N ILE A 108 -8.49 7.36 -7.04
CA ILE A 108 -8.77 6.04 -6.44
C ILE A 108 -9.28 5.09 -7.53
N ARG A 109 -8.54 4.01 -7.77
CA ARG A 109 -8.91 2.95 -8.71
C ARG A 109 -8.96 1.60 -8.01
N GLN A 110 -9.61 0.62 -8.63
CA GLN A 110 -9.62 -0.76 -8.13
C GLN A 110 -9.44 -1.76 -9.27
N SER A 111 -8.95 -2.94 -8.93
CA SER A 111 -8.86 -4.10 -9.81
C SER A 111 -8.89 -5.39 -8.97
N GLY A 112 -9.16 -6.53 -9.61
CA GLY A 112 -8.94 -7.83 -8.98
C GLY A 112 -7.45 -8.18 -8.88
N GLY A 113 -7.16 -9.26 -8.17
CA GLY A 113 -5.83 -9.85 -8.06
C GLY A 113 -5.11 -9.55 -6.74
N GLY A 114 -3.88 -10.01 -6.64
CA GLY A 114 -3.02 -9.91 -5.46
C GLY A 114 -1.68 -9.25 -5.77
N ILE A 115 -0.73 -9.44 -4.87
CA ILE A 115 0.59 -8.79 -4.94
C ILE A 115 1.38 -9.13 -6.21
N HIS A 116 1.24 -10.36 -6.72
CA HIS A 116 1.90 -10.79 -7.97
C HIS A 116 1.56 -9.86 -9.14
N GLN A 117 0.28 -9.51 -9.32
CA GLN A 117 -0.13 -8.60 -10.41
C GLN A 117 0.48 -7.21 -10.20
N THR A 118 0.48 -6.71 -8.95
CA THR A 118 1.08 -5.41 -8.62
C THR A 118 2.57 -5.38 -8.93
N LEU A 119 3.31 -6.42 -8.57
CA LEU A 119 4.76 -6.50 -8.83
C LEU A 119 5.09 -6.62 -10.32
N MET A 120 4.30 -7.40 -11.07
CA MET A 120 4.44 -7.47 -12.53
C MET A 120 4.18 -6.11 -13.19
N GLU A 121 3.12 -5.42 -12.81
CA GLU A 121 2.79 -4.07 -13.30
C GLU A 121 3.88 -3.06 -12.94
N TRP A 122 4.42 -3.13 -11.72
CA TRP A 122 5.53 -2.28 -11.27
C TRP A 122 6.81 -2.55 -12.05
N ASN A 123 7.15 -3.81 -12.29
CA ASN A 123 8.32 -4.16 -13.10
C ASN A 123 8.19 -3.63 -14.53
N MET A 124 7.02 -3.78 -15.16
CA MET A 124 6.75 -3.23 -16.51
C MET A 124 6.91 -1.70 -16.56
N ASP A 125 6.59 -1.01 -15.46
CA ASP A 125 6.74 0.44 -15.32
C ASP A 125 8.17 0.91 -14.95
N GLY A 126 9.11 -0.04 -14.84
CA GLY A 126 10.50 0.20 -14.46
C GLY A 126 10.69 0.54 -12.98
N VAL A 127 9.84 0.01 -12.10
CA VAL A 127 9.92 0.22 -10.65
C VAL A 127 10.76 -0.88 -10.01
N GLU A 128 11.85 -0.49 -9.36
CA GLU A 128 12.62 -1.40 -8.52
C GLU A 128 11.89 -1.62 -7.21
N SER A 129 11.52 -2.88 -6.93
CA SER A 129 10.71 -3.21 -5.76
C SER A 129 11.51 -3.95 -4.70
N TYR A 130 11.19 -3.67 -3.43
CA TYR A 130 11.84 -4.24 -2.25
C TYR A 130 10.80 -4.64 -1.20
N VAL A 131 11.04 -5.72 -0.47
CA VAL A 131 10.29 -6.07 0.74
C VAL A 131 10.86 -5.31 1.92
N LEU A 132 10.01 -4.79 2.82
CA LEU A 132 10.46 -4.26 4.09
C LEU A 132 10.41 -5.35 5.16
N ASP A 133 11.58 -5.76 5.65
CA ASP A 133 11.78 -6.86 6.61
C ASP A 133 12.91 -6.50 7.58
N ALA A 134 12.69 -6.66 8.88
CA ALA A 134 13.70 -6.40 9.91
C ALA A 134 14.96 -7.27 9.73
N GLY A 135 14.82 -8.47 9.14
CA GLY A 135 15.92 -9.39 8.80
C GLY A 135 16.59 -9.13 7.44
N GLY A 136 16.11 -8.14 6.66
CA GLY A 136 16.68 -7.77 5.37
C GLY A 136 18.01 -7.02 5.46
N SER A 137 18.56 -6.67 4.29
CA SER A 137 19.78 -5.86 4.19
C SER A 137 19.52 -4.44 4.71
N ILE A 138 20.48 -3.84 5.42
CA ILE A 138 20.31 -2.48 5.94
C ILE A 138 20.05 -1.52 4.78
N PHE A 139 19.02 -0.69 4.92
CA PHE A 139 18.62 0.27 3.88
C PHE A 139 19.68 1.36 3.61
N GLU A 140 20.55 1.64 4.59
CA GLU A 140 21.66 2.57 4.46
C GLU A 140 22.61 2.13 3.34
N GLY A 141 22.71 2.93 2.28
CA GLY A 141 23.60 2.68 1.14
C GLY A 141 22.93 2.07 -0.09
N VAL A 142 21.60 1.87 -0.08
CA VAL A 142 20.87 1.58 -1.32
C VAL A 142 20.83 2.84 -2.17
N ASP A 143 21.49 2.82 -3.32
CA ASP A 143 21.40 3.89 -4.31
C ASP A 143 20.03 3.81 -4.99
N ILE A 144 19.05 4.53 -4.45
CA ILE A 144 17.71 4.53 -5.02
C ILE A 144 17.67 5.53 -6.18
N ALA A 145 18.15 5.08 -7.32
CA ALA A 145 18.06 5.82 -8.57
C ALA A 145 16.73 5.51 -9.27
N GLY A 146 15.86 6.51 -9.45
CA GLY A 146 14.64 6.36 -10.25
C GLY A 146 13.40 5.95 -9.46
N LYS A 147 12.56 5.06 -10.00
CA LYS A 147 11.27 4.69 -9.40
C LYS A 147 11.46 3.52 -8.43
N CYS A 148 10.93 3.65 -7.22
CA CYS A 148 11.08 2.62 -6.19
C CYS A 148 9.72 2.15 -5.64
N GLY A 149 9.67 0.88 -5.27
CA GLY A 149 8.51 0.19 -4.74
C GLY A 149 8.83 -0.50 -3.42
N PHE A 150 7.96 -0.37 -2.42
CA PHE A 150 8.14 -1.01 -1.12
C PHE A 150 6.92 -1.85 -0.76
N VAL A 151 7.15 -3.12 -0.47
CA VAL A 151 6.12 -4.09 -0.11
C VAL A 151 6.13 -4.31 1.40
N LEU A 152 4.95 -4.24 2.00
CA LEU A 152 4.68 -4.42 3.41
C LEU A 152 3.51 -5.39 3.60
N SER A 153 3.51 -6.10 4.72
CA SER A 153 2.34 -6.81 5.22
C SER A 153 1.65 -5.99 6.33
N ASP A 154 0.47 -6.43 6.75
CA ASP A 154 -0.25 -5.88 7.89
C ASP A 154 0.41 -6.30 9.22
N ASP A 155 -0.34 -6.91 10.14
CA ASP A 155 0.19 -7.47 11.38
C ASP A 155 0.48 -8.97 11.29
N LEU A 156 0.34 -9.57 10.11
CA LEU A 156 0.80 -10.93 9.80
C LEU A 156 2.04 -10.92 8.94
N ASP A 157 2.77 -12.03 8.95
CA ASP A 157 3.95 -12.23 8.12
C ASP A 157 3.63 -12.06 6.63
N LEU A 158 4.61 -11.55 5.89
CA LEU A 158 4.50 -11.39 4.45
C LEU A 158 4.75 -12.73 3.76
N ASP A 159 3.77 -13.23 3.02
CA ASP A 159 3.94 -14.35 2.10
C ASP A 159 3.71 -13.87 0.66
N LEU A 160 4.77 -13.93 -0.16
CA LEU A 160 4.73 -13.57 -1.58
C LEU A 160 4.65 -14.80 -2.49
N GLY A 161 4.80 -16.01 -1.96
CA GLY A 161 5.03 -17.21 -2.75
C GLY A 161 6.30 -17.13 -3.60
N GLU A 162 6.35 -17.94 -4.66
CA GLU A 162 7.43 -17.89 -5.65
C GLU A 162 7.15 -16.79 -6.68
N VAL A 163 7.94 -15.71 -6.62
CA VAL A 163 7.84 -14.54 -7.50
C VAL A 163 9.23 -14.07 -7.92
N ASP A 164 9.36 -13.60 -9.17
CA ASP A 164 10.63 -13.09 -9.72
C ASP A 164 11.04 -11.72 -9.13
N PHE A 165 10.11 -11.05 -8.44
CA PHE A 165 10.29 -9.78 -7.74
C PHE A 165 9.54 -9.87 -6.41
N PRO A 166 9.89 -9.10 -5.36
CA PRO A 166 10.87 -8.00 -5.30
C PRO A 166 12.34 -8.40 -5.47
N LEU A 167 13.23 -7.43 -5.70
CA LEU A 167 14.68 -7.64 -5.89
C LEU A 167 15.37 -8.16 -4.61
N GLY A 168 14.75 -7.99 -3.45
CA GLY A 168 15.25 -8.42 -2.16
C GLY A 168 14.49 -7.79 -1.01
N SER A 169 15.00 -7.98 0.21
CA SER A 169 14.46 -7.38 1.43
C SER A 169 15.38 -6.31 2.01
N LEU A 170 14.78 -5.24 2.52
CA LEU A 170 15.45 -4.11 3.15
C LEU A 170 14.97 -3.94 4.60
N SER A 171 15.91 -3.67 5.50
CA SER A 171 15.68 -3.45 6.91
C SER A 171 15.85 -1.98 7.27
N LEU A 172 14.88 -1.46 8.03
CA LEU A 172 14.90 -0.13 8.65
C LEU A 172 15.46 -0.16 10.08
N GLY A 173 15.97 -1.31 10.51
CA GLY A 173 16.43 -1.57 11.87
C GLY A 173 15.97 -2.92 12.39
N ARG A 174 16.53 -3.35 13.52
CA ARG A 174 16.24 -4.66 14.13
C ARG A 174 14.87 -4.75 14.80
N THR A 175 14.22 -3.63 15.05
CA THR A 175 12.92 -3.58 15.72
C THR A 175 11.82 -3.72 14.69
N TRP A 176 10.89 -4.65 14.93
CA TRP A 176 9.66 -4.77 14.14
C TRP A 176 8.78 -3.54 14.39
N LEU A 177 8.65 -2.69 13.36
CA LEU A 177 7.82 -1.50 13.38
C LEU A 177 6.46 -1.81 12.74
N GLN A 178 5.44 -1.03 13.10
CA GLN A 178 4.18 -1.07 12.38
C GLN A 178 4.37 -0.53 10.95
N GLY A 179 3.72 -1.13 9.96
CA GLY A 179 3.97 -0.82 8.53
C GLY A 179 3.84 0.67 8.18
N HIS A 180 2.88 1.41 8.77
CA HIS A 180 2.74 2.86 8.55
C HIS A 180 3.95 3.68 9.06
N SER A 181 4.60 3.22 10.13
CA SER A 181 5.84 3.81 10.63
C SER A 181 7.01 3.54 9.69
N CYS A 182 7.09 2.32 9.12
CA CYS A 182 8.08 2.00 8.09
C CYS A 182 7.95 2.93 6.87
N ILE A 183 6.72 3.18 6.40
CA ILE A 183 6.44 4.11 5.30
C ILE A 183 6.97 5.51 5.63
N SER A 184 6.73 5.98 6.85
CA SER A 184 7.19 7.30 7.30
C SER A 184 8.72 7.40 7.35
N VAL A 185 9.40 6.35 7.81
CA VAL A 185 10.88 6.27 7.83
C VAL A 185 11.44 6.23 6.40
N ILE A 186 10.87 5.42 5.51
CA ILE A 186 11.27 5.38 4.10
C ILE A 186 11.13 6.76 3.45
N HIS A 187 10.01 7.43 3.67
CA HIS A 187 9.84 8.79 3.19
C HIS A 187 10.90 9.74 3.74
N HIS A 188 11.21 9.67 5.03
CA HIS A 188 12.27 10.49 5.62
C HIS A 188 13.64 10.23 4.96
N ILE A 189 14.00 8.96 4.77
CA ILE A 189 15.29 8.60 4.15
C ILE A 189 15.32 9.09 2.71
N ILE A 190 14.29 8.85 1.91
CA ILE A 190 14.26 9.33 0.52
C ILE A 190 14.29 10.85 0.46
N ASP A 191 13.51 11.54 1.30
CA ASP A 191 13.49 13.01 1.37
C ASP A 191 14.86 13.58 1.78
N SER A 192 15.68 12.86 2.56
CA SER A 192 17.01 13.33 2.96
C SER A 192 18.08 13.18 1.87
N HIS A 193 17.84 12.33 0.86
CA HIS A 193 18.79 12.08 -0.25
C HIS A 193 18.45 12.87 -1.52
N ILE A 194 17.22 13.37 -1.64
CA ILE A 194 16.80 14.28 -2.71
C ILE A 194 17.06 15.72 -2.23
N GLN A 195 18.29 16.21 -2.43
CA GLN A 195 18.61 17.64 -2.37
C GLN A 195 18.48 18.29 -3.74
#